data_AF-A0A0J9T818-F1
#
_entry.id   AF-A0A0J9T818-F1
#
_cell.length_a   1.000
_cell.length_b   1.000
_cell.length_c   1.000
_cell.angle_alpha   90.00
_cell.angle_beta   90.00
_cell.angle_gamma   90.00
#
_symmetry.space_group_name_H-M   'P 1'
#
loop_
_entity.id
_entity.type
_entity.pdbx_description
1 polymer ?
#
loop_
_entity_poly.entity_id
_entity_poly.type
_entity_poly.pdbx_seq_one_letter_code
_entity_poly.pdbx_strand_id
1 'polypeptide(L)'
;MIRILQHFIQHCNDNKNNMKLLSFMKEFINIFYEKKKSKYLEIFRECKNVRNSKIYCHLYTTCKGKFEKDLNLIEKNSDSYVKEQEEYINNLSEIDLWIIKAKAMFQDSEAMSRILPTIMSTITAILFFAFFLYKVLINYIFMNLDTYKIMIKIFIIKIYLDIFILIFPFFYLLLDCST
;
A
#
# COMPACT_ATOMS: atom_id res chain seq x y z
N MET A 1 -25.91 28.05 11.16
CA MET A 1 -24.55 28.02 11.75
C MET A 1 -24.18 26.62 12.18
N ILE A 2 -24.84 26.02 13.19
CA ILE A 2 -24.47 24.68 13.66
C ILE A 2 -24.52 23.58 12.58
N ARG A 3 -25.46 23.66 11.63
CA ARG A 3 -25.51 22.77 10.46
C ARG A 3 -24.24 22.82 9.61
N ILE A 4 -23.66 24.02 9.43
CA ILE A 4 -22.42 24.19 8.67
C ILE A 4 -21.26 23.53 9.42
N LEU A 5 -21.17 23.75 10.73
CA LEU A 5 -20.17 23.11 11.57
C LEU A 5 -20.30 21.58 11.56
N GLN A 6 -21.53 21.07 11.61
CA GLN A 6 -21.81 19.64 11.50
C GLN A 6 -21.34 19.06 10.15
N HIS A 7 -21.68 19.72 9.03
CA HIS A 7 -21.23 19.29 7.70
C HIS A 7 -19.70 19.36 7.57
N PHE A 8 -19.07 20.38 8.17
CA PHE A 8 -17.62 20.51 8.21
C PHE A 8 -16.98 19.34 8.95
N ILE A 9 -17.42 19.03 10.18
CA ILE A 9 -16.89 17.92 10.97
C ILE A 9 -17.11 16.58 10.25
N GLN A 10 -18.31 16.35 9.71
CA GLN A 10 -18.61 15.17 8.91
C GLN A 10 -17.61 15.03 7.75
N HIS A 11 -17.40 16.10 6.98
CA HIS A 11 -16.45 16.09 5.87
C HIS A 11 -15.02 15.79 6.33
N CYS A 12 -14.57 16.36 7.45
CA CYS A 12 -13.25 16.07 8.02
C CYS A 12 -13.11 14.59 8.38
N ASN A 13 -14.11 14.01 9.04
CA ASN A 13 -14.09 12.60 9.45
C ASN A 13 -14.11 11.66 8.24
N ASP A 14 -14.91 11.97 7.22
CA ASP A 14 -14.97 11.18 5.98
C ASP A 14 -13.65 11.25 5.17
N ASN A 15 -12.87 12.33 5.36
CA ASN A 15 -11.66 12.62 4.59
C ASN A 15 -10.40 12.64 5.46
N LYS A 16 -10.39 11.97 6.63
CA LYS A 16 -9.26 12.03 7.59
C LYS A 16 -7.89 11.70 6.98
N ASN A 17 -7.87 10.84 5.96
CA ASN A 17 -6.66 10.42 5.25
C ASN A 17 -6.33 11.29 4.02
N ASN A 18 -7.08 12.35 3.77
CA ASN A 18 -6.82 13.25 2.65
C ASN A 18 -5.76 14.27 3.05
N MET A 19 -4.63 14.30 2.33
CA MET A 19 -3.54 15.25 2.58
C MET A 19 -3.96 16.71 2.44
N LYS A 20 -4.99 17.01 1.65
CA LYS A 20 -5.53 18.37 1.49
C LYS A 20 -6.43 18.78 2.66
N LEU A 21 -6.85 17.84 3.52
CA LEU A 21 -7.77 18.10 4.62
C LEU A 21 -7.21 19.13 5.61
N LEU A 22 -5.91 19.03 5.95
CA LEU A 22 -5.30 19.96 6.92
C LEU A 22 -5.40 21.42 6.43
N SER A 23 -5.13 21.66 5.15
CA SER A 23 -5.26 22.99 4.55
C SER A 23 -6.70 23.49 4.61
N PHE A 24 -7.66 22.63 4.26
CA PHE A 24 -9.09 22.94 4.34
C PHE A 24 -9.54 23.26 5.77
N MET A 25 -9.09 22.48 6.77
CA MET A 25 -9.38 22.72 8.18
C MET A 25 -8.81 24.05 8.65
N LYS A 26 -7.56 24.37 8.30
CA LYS A 26 -6.91 25.66 8.61
C LYS A 26 -7.71 26.81 8.03
N GLU A 27 -8.14 26.72 6.77
CA GLU A 27 -8.95 27.75 6.12
C GLU A 27 -10.31 27.92 6.80
N PHE A 28 -11.03 26.82 7.05
CA PHE A 28 -12.34 26.88 7.69
C PHE A 28 -12.25 27.47 9.11
N ILE A 29 -11.31 27.00 9.94
CA ILE A 29 -11.17 27.47 11.31
C ILE A 29 -10.70 28.93 11.37
N ASN A 30 -9.61 29.26 10.68
CA ASN A 30 -8.98 30.58 10.81
C ASN A 30 -9.76 31.69 10.11
N ILE A 31 -10.52 31.37 9.06
CA ILE A 31 -11.24 32.37 8.28
C ILE A 31 -12.74 32.35 8.59
N PHE A 32 -13.39 31.19 8.43
CA PHE A 32 -14.85 31.13 8.50
C PHE A 32 -15.35 31.07 9.95
N TYR A 33 -14.79 30.16 10.76
CA TYR A 33 -15.20 29.96 12.14
C TYR A 33 -14.87 31.18 13.00
N GLU A 34 -13.64 31.71 12.92
CA GLU A 34 -13.23 32.90 13.68
C GLU A 34 -14.12 34.12 13.39
N LYS A 35 -14.46 34.40 12.13
CA LYS A 35 -15.40 35.49 11.75
C LYS A 35 -16.79 35.34 12.37
N LYS A 36 -17.17 34.14 12.80
CA LYS A 36 -18.50 33.82 13.33
C LYS A 36 -18.48 33.24 14.75
N LYS A 37 -17.33 33.32 15.42
CA LYS A 37 -17.05 32.68 16.71
C LYS A 37 -18.07 33.06 17.78
N SER A 38 -18.42 34.34 17.89
CA SER A 38 -19.41 34.82 18.85
C SER A 38 -20.77 34.13 18.70
N LYS A 39 -21.24 33.92 17.46
CA LYS A 39 -22.50 33.21 17.18
C LYS A 39 -22.42 31.72 17.54
N TYR A 40 -21.27 31.09 17.33
CA TYR A 40 -21.07 29.69 17.74
C TYR A 40 -21.05 29.55 19.26
N LEU A 41 -20.32 30.41 19.97
CA LEU A 41 -20.27 30.43 21.43
C LEU A 41 -21.65 30.67 22.05
N GLU A 42 -22.46 31.55 21.46
CA GLU A 42 -23.85 31.76 21.87
C GLU A 42 -24.67 30.47 21.74
N ILE A 43 -24.61 29.80 20.58
CA ILE A 43 -25.29 28.52 20.35
C ILE A 43 -24.82 27.46 21.36
N PHE A 44 -23.51 27.32 21.58
CA PHE A 44 -22.96 26.34 22.51
C PHE A 44 -23.45 26.59 23.94
N ARG A 45 -23.49 27.86 24.37
CA ARG A 45 -24.00 28.24 25.69
C ARG A 45 -25.51 27.99 25.80
N GLU A 46 -26.29 28.36 24.80
CA GLU A 46 -27.75 28.21 24.81
C GLU A 46 -28.22 26.75 24.73
N CYS A 47 -27.49 25.91 24.00
CA CYS A 47 -27.86 24.52 23.74
C CYS A 47 -27.23 23.51 24.70
N LYS A 48 -26.38 23.98 25.64
CA LYS A 48 -25.90 23.17 26.78
C LYS A 48 -27.03 22.72 27.72
N ASN A 49 -28.08 23.53 27.84
CA ASN A 49 -29.25 23.21 28.65
C ASN A 49 -30.28 22.40 27.85
N VAL A 50 -30.55 21.18 28.31
CA VAL A 50 -31.37 20.14 27.63
C VAL A 50 -32.80 20.59 27.30
N ARG A 51 -33.32 21.66 27.93
CA ARG A 51 -34.72 22.12 27.79
C ARG A 51 -34.96 23.12 26.65
N ASN A 52 -33.96 23.45 25.83
CA ASN A 52 -34.12 24.46 24.80
C ASN A 52 -34.77 23.87 23.53
N SER A 53 -36.04 24.25 23.26
CA SER A 53 -36.83 23.75 22.13
C SER A 53 -36.46 24.35 20.77
N LYS A 54 -35.50 25.27 20.73
CA LYS A 54 -35.06 25.90 19.48
C LYS A 54 -34.46 24.85 18.53
N ILE A 55 -34.86 24.90 17.25
CA ILE A 55 -34.46 23.93 16.21
C ILE A 55 -32.94 23.75 16.13
N TYR A 56 -32.16 24.82 16.27
CA TYR A 56 -30.70 24.73 16.21
C TYR A 56 -30.08 24.01 17.41
N CYS A 57 -30.77 23.93 18.55
CA CYS A 57 -30.33 23.10 19.68
C CYS A 57 -30.57 21.61 19.44
N HIS A 58 -31.60 21.24 18.67
CA HIS A 58 -31.74 19.86 18.18
C HIS A 58 -30.58 19.48 17.25
N LEU A 59 -30.18 20.40 16.36
CA LEU A 59 -29.03 20.16 15.48
C LEU A 59 -27.71 20.09 16.27
N TYR A 60 -27.53 20.93 17.29
CA TYR A 60 -26.38 20.87 18.20
C TYR A 60 -26.32 19.53 18.94
N THR A 61 -27.41 19.08 19.55
CA THR A 61 -27.46 17.79 20.27
C THR A 61 -27.21 16.61 19.34
N THR A 62 -27.73 16.66 18.11
CA THR A 62 -27.44 15.64 17.09
C THR A 62 -25.96 15.64 16.69
N CYS A 63 -25.38 16.82 16.47
CA CYS A 63 -23.96 16.98 16.17
C CYS A 63 -23.11 16.44 17.32
N LYS A 64 -23.43 16.82 18.56
CA LYS A 64 -22.74 16.35 19.77
C LYS A 64 -22.84 14.83 19.91
N GLY A 65 -24.02 14.24 19.71
CA GLY A 65 -24.19 12.79 19.81
C GLY A 65 -23.39 11.99 18.79
N LYS A 66 -23.11 12.57 17.61
CA LYS A 66 -22.31 11.91 16.56
C LYS A 66 -20.82 12.23 16.62
N PHE A 67 -20.47 13.45 17.00
CA PHE A 67 -19.13 14.03 16.89
C PHE A 67 -18.69 14.68 18.19
N GLU A 68 -18.97 14.04 19.32
CA GLU A 68 -18.75 14.61 20.65
C GLU A 68 -17.31 15.12 20.83
N LYS A 69 -16.33 14.29 20.46
CA LYS A 69 -14.91 14.63 20.57
C LYS A 69 -14.55 15.87 19.75
N ASP A 70 -14.89 15.85 18.46
CA ASP A 70 -14.56 16.94 17.52
C ASP A 70 -15.22 18.25 17.93
N LEU A 71 -16.51 18.18 18.31
CA LEU A 71 -17.27 19.33 18.75
C LEU A 71 -16.70 19.91 20.07
N ASN A 72 -16.33 19.04 21.02
CA ASN A 72 -15.73 19.48 22.27
C ASN A 72 -14.36 20.14 22.05
N LEU A 73 -13.55 19.63 21.13
CA LEU A 73 -12.27 20.26 20.75
C LEU A 73 -12.51 21.65 20.17
N ILE A 74 -13.44 21.79 19.22
CA ILE A 74 -13.76 23.08 18.60
C ILE A 74 -14.33 24.08 19.61
N GLU A 75 -15.19 23.61 20.53
CA GLU A 75 -15.80 24.43 21.58
C GLU A 75 -14.75 24.93 22.58
N LYS A 76 -13.81 24.07 22.99
CA LYS A 76 -12.76 24.43 23.97
C LYS A 76 -11.65 25.26 23.34
N ASN A 77 -11.13 24.81 22.19
CA ASN A 77 -10.08 25.47 21.44
C ASN A 77 -10.07 24.96 19.98
N SER A 78 -10.62 25.74 19.06
CA SER A 78 -10.65 25.40 17.63
C SER A 78 -9.28 25.13 17.01
N ASP A 79 -8.20 25.72 17.52
CA ASP A 79 -6.85 25.46 17.02
C ASP A 79 -6.37 24.07 17.41
N SER A 80 -6.82 23.55 18.57
CA SER A 80 -6.48 22.20 19.02
C SER A 80 -7.07 21.13 18.11
N TYR A 81 -8.24 21.38 17.52
CA TYR A 81 -8.85 20.49 16.52
C TYR A 81 -8.00 20.39 15.25
N VAL A 82 -7.43 21.51 14.79
CA VAL A 82 -6.51 21.52 13.64
C VAL A 82 -5.19 20.83 13.97
N LYS A 83 -4.65 21.07 15.17
CA LYS A 83 -3.40 20.45 15.64
C LYS A 83 -3.50 18.93 15.71
N GLU A 84 -4.64 18.36 16.12
CA GLU A 84 -4.80 16.91 16.14
C GLU A 84 -4.62 16.29 14.75
N GLN A 85 -5.13 16.95 13.70
CA GLN A 85 -4.92 16.50 12.32
C GLN A 85 -3.47 16.68 11.86
N GLU A 86 -2.80 17.75 12.30
CA GLU A 86 -1.38 17.99 12.01
C GLU A 86 -0.48 16.94 12.67
N GLU A 87 -0.73 16.62 13.94
CA GLU A 87 -0.06 15.54 14.67
C GLU A 87 -0.32 14.18 14.03
N TYR A 88 -1.54 13.91 13.59
CA TYR A 88 -1.85 12.69 12.86
C TYR A 88 -0.95 12.53 11.63
N ILE A 89 -0.85 13.58 10.79
CA ILE A 89 -0.02 13.55 9.58
C ILE A 89 1.47 13.40 9.92
N ASN A 90 1.96 14.10 10.95
CA ASN A 90 3.36 14.07 11.35
C ASN A 90 3.78 12.72 11.96
N ASN A 91 2.82 11.98 12.54
CA ASN A 91 3.06 10.66 13.13
C ASN A 91 2.89 9.50 12.14
N LEU A 92 2.54 9.77 10.87
CA LEU A 92 2.46 8.74 9.85
C LEU A 92 3.85 8.17 9.53
N SER A 93 3.94 6.85 9.34
CA SER A 93 5.15 6.24 8.80
C SER A 93 5.37 6.65 7.34
N GLU A 94 6.59 6.52 6.84
CA GLU A 94 6.88 6.74 5.41
C GLU A 94 5.99 5.89 4.50
N ILE A 95 5.73 4.63 4.90
CA ILE A 95 4.90 3.69 4.15
C ILE A 95 3.44 4.18 4.11
N ASP A 96 2.88 4.57 5.26
CA ASP A 96 1.50 5.07 5.33
C ASP A 96 1.32 6.34 4.48
N LEU A 97 2.32 7.22 4.55
CA LEU A 97 2.34 8.47 3.81
C LEU A 97 2.39 8.22 2.29
N TRP A 98 3.14 7.19 1.86
CA TRP A 98 3.16 6.71 0.48
C TRP A 98 1.81 6.11 0.05
N ILE A 99 1.20 5.26 0.87
CA ILE A 99 -0.11 4.64 0.58
C ILE A 99 -1.18 5.70 0.41
N ILE A 100 -1.22 6.70 1.29
CA ILE A 100 -2.16 7.82 1.23
C ILE A 100 -1.97 8.63 -0.05
N LYS A 101 -0.71 8.98 -0.40
CA LYS A 101 -0.40 9.70 -1.63
C LYS A 101 -0.81 8.91 -2.87
N ALA A 102 -0.51 7.61 -2.92
CA ALA A 102 -0.88 6.74 -4.02
C ALA A 102 -2.41 6.68 -4.18
N LYS A 103 -3.16 6.49 -3.09
CA LYS A 103 -4.62 6.50 -3.10
C LYS A 103 -5.18 7.81 -3.66
N ALA A 104 -4.62 8.95 -3.26
CA ALA A 104 -5.03 10.25 -3.78
C ALA A 104 -4.77 10.38 -5.29
N MET A 105 -3.65 9.87 -5.79
CA MET A 105 -3.36 9.84 -7.23
C MET A 105 -4.34 8.96 -8.01
N PHE A 106 -4.76 7.82 -7.45
CA PHE A 106 -5.76 6.96 -8.10
C PHE A 106 -7.15 7.57 -8.16
N GLN A 107 -7.51 8.38 -7.17
CA GLN A 107 -8.81 9.08 -7.13
C GLN A 107 -8.84 10.33 -8.02
N ASP A 108 -7.68 10.91 -8.31
CA ASP A 108 -7.52 12.03 -9.22
C ASP A 108 -7.36 11.52 -10.66
N SER A 109 -8.46 11.53 -11.42
CA SER A 109 -8.49 11.02 -12.79
C SER A 109 -7.50 11.73 -13.72
N GLU A 110 -7.20 13.01 -13.48
CA GLU A 110 -6.26 13.76 -14.30
C GLU A 110 -4.82 13.33 -14.00
N ALA A 111 -4.46 13.26 -12.71
CA ALA A 111 -3.16 12.77 -12.29
C ALA A 111 -2.92 11.31 -12.73
N MET A 112 -3.94 10.46 -12.56
CA MET A 112 -3.90 9.06 -12.99
C MET A 112 -3.69 8.95 -14.50
N SER A 113 -4.40 9.74 -15.32
CA SER A 113 -4.26 9.69 -16.79
C SER A 113 -2.84 10.01 -17.26
N ARG A 114 -2.13 10.92 -16.58
CA ARG A 114 -0.75 11.30 -16.92
C ARG A 114 0.26 10.23 -16.54
N ILE A 115 0.01 9.50 -15.46
CA ILE A 115 0.94 8.50 -14.90
C ILE A 115 0.67 7.09 -15.45
N LEU A 116 -0.57 6.81 -15.86
CA LEU A 116 -1.01 5.50 -16.35
C LEU A 116 -0.17 4.94 -17.52
N PRO A 117 0.22 5.73 -18.56
CA PRO A 117 1.09 5.22 -19.62
C PRO A 117 2.45 4.74 -19.09
N THR A 118 3.03 5.47 -18.13
CA THR A 118 4.31 5.13 -17.50
C THR A 118 4.19 3.86 -16.66
N ILE A 119 3.10 3.73 -15.88
CA ILE A 119 2.81 2.51 -15.12
C ILE A 119 2.68 1.32 -16.06
N MET A 120 1.91 1.45 -17.14
CA MET A 120 1.67 0.36 -18.08
C MET A 120 2.94 -0.04 -18.82
N SER A 121 3.78 0.93 -19.20
CA SER A 121 5.11 0.70 -19.76
C SER A 121 6.02 -0.04 -18.78
N THR A 122 6.02 0.36 -17.50
CA THR A 122 6.86 -0.25 -16.47
C THR A 122 6.42 -1.69 -16.17
N ILE A 123 5.11 -1.94 -16.03
CA ILE A 123 4.56 -3.29 -15.86
C ILE A 123 4.95 -4.17 -17.06
N THR A 124 4.80 -3.65 -18.27
CA THR A 124 5.17 -4.36 -19.50
C THR A 124 6.66 -4.69 -19.51
N ALA A 125 7.54 -3.75 -19.18
CA ALA A 125 8.98 -3.96 -19.09
C ALA A 125 9.35 -5.01 -18.02
N ILE A 126 8.71 -4.98 -16.85
CA ILE A 126 8.90 -5.98 -15.79
C ILE A 126 8.48 -7.37 -16.27
N LEU A 127 7.33 -7.49 -16.95
CA LEU A 127 6.86 -8.77 -17.51
C LEU A 127 7.81 -9.30 -18.57
N PHE A 128 8.31 -8.45 -19.47
CA PHE A 128 9.33 -8.84 -20.45
C PHE A 128 10.62 -9.30 -19.76
N PHE A 129 11.09 -8.56 -18.77
CA PHE A 129 12.30 -8.91 -18.02
C PHE A 129 12.14 -10.25 -17.30
N ALA A 130 11.01 -10.47 -16.61
CA ALA A 130 10.68 -11.73 -15.97
C ALA A 130 10.61 -12.89 -16.97
N PHE A 131 10.02 -12.69 -18.15
CA PHE A 131 9.97 -13.68 -19.22
C PHE A 131 11.38 -14.07 -19.72
N PHE A 132 12.26 -13.09 -19.95
CA PHE A 132 13.64 -13.36 -20.35
C PHE A 132 14.41 -14.11 -19.26
N LEU A 133 14.28 -13.69 -17.99
CA LEU A 133 14.88 -14.40 -16.87
C LEU A 133 14.40 -15.85 -16.77
N TYR A 134 13.09 -16.07 -16.91
CA TYR A 134 12.51 -17.42 -16.93
C TYR A 134 13.08 -18.26 -18.08
N LYS A 135 13.17 -17.71 -19.29
CA LYS A 135 13.73 -18.41 -20.46
C LYS A 135 15.21 -18.77 -20.26
N VAL A 136 16.01 -17.85 -19.72
CA VAL A 136 17.43 -18.09 -19.40
C VAL A 136 17.56 -19.18 -18.33
N LEU A 137 16.73 -19.12 -17.28
CA LEU A 137 16.70 -20.13 -16.22
C LEU A 137 16.39 -21.53 -16.77
N ILE A 138 15.36 -21.66 -17.62
CA ILE A 138 15.02 -22.93 -18.28
C ILE A 138 16.18 -23.43 -19.15
N ASN A 139 16.81 -22.56 -19.95
CA ASN A 139 17.92 -22.95 -20.81
C ASN A 139 19.16 -23.38 -19.99
N TYR A 140 19.42 -22.71 -18.87
CA TYR A 140 20.51 -23.06 -17.94
C TYR A 140 20.27 -24.44 -17.30
N ILE A 141 19.04 -24.71 -16.85
CA ILE A 141 18.65 -26.02 -16.31
C ILE A 141 18.81 -27.12 -17.38
N PHE A 142 18.37 -26.86 -18.61
CA PHE A 142 18.50 -27.81 -19.72
C PHE A 142 19.96 -28.12 -20.08
N MET A 143 20.82 -27.10 -20.19
CA MET A 143 22.26 -27.26 -20.43
C MET A 143 22.95 -28.09 -19.35
N ASN A 144 22.60 -27.88 -18.08
CA ASN A 144 23.15 -28.67 -16.97
C ASN A 144 22.69 -30.14 -17.03
N LEU A 145 21.44 -30.41 -17.42
CA LEU A 145 20.91 -31.76 -17.62
C LEU A 145 21.63 -32.50 -18.77
N ASP A 146 21.85 -31.83 -19.90
CA ASP A 146 22.59 -32.42 -21.04
C ASP A 146 24.05 -32.69 -20.68
N THR A 147 24.70 -31.79 -19.94
CA THR A 147 26.06 -31.99 -19.44
C THR A 147 26.15 -33.19 -18.49
N TYR A 148 25.17 -33.35 -17.61
CA TYR A 148 25.08 -34.51 -16.71
C TYR A 148 24.86 -35.83 -17.48
N LYS A 149 24.01 -35.81 -18.51
CA LYS A 149 23.75 -36.96 -19.39
C LYS A 149 24.99 -37.39 -20.19
N ILE A 150 25.79 -36.42 -20.66
CA ILE A 150 27.08 -36.68 -21.32
C ILE A 150 28.07 -37.29 -20.33
N MET A 151 28.19 -36.73 -19.11
CA MET A 151 29.07 -37.30 -18.08
C MET A 151 28.71 -38.74 -17.71
N ILE A 152 27.42 -39.06 -17.57
CA ILE A 152 26.97 -40.44 -17.30
C ILE A 152 27.35 -41.39 -18.45
N LYS A 153 27.17 -40.97 -19.72
CA LYS A 153 27.58 -41.80 -20.87
C LYS A 153 29.08 -42.08 -20.86
N ILE A 154 29.90 -41.07 -20.59
CA ILE A 154 31.36 -41.22 -20.52
C ILE A 154 31.74 -42.16 -19.36
N PHE A 155 31.09 -42.01 -18.20
CA PHE A 155 31.32 -42.87 -17.03
C PHE A 155 30.95 -44.34 -17.31
N ILE A 156 29.81 -44.60 -17.96
CA ILE A 156 29.40 -45.94 -18.37
C ILE A 156 30.38 -46.54 -19.38
N ILE A 157 30.80 -45.78 -20.41
CA ILE A 157 31.79 -46.25 -21.40
C ILE A 157 33.11 -46.62 -20.71
N LYS A 158 33.56 -45.82 -19.73
CA LYS A 158 34.77 -46.09 -18.97
C LYS A 158 34.66 -47.39 -18.17
N ILE A 159 33.54 -47.63 -17.48
CA ILE A 159 33.28 -48.89 -16.77
C ILE A 159 33.34 -50.09 -17.73
N TYR A 160 32.70 -50.00 -18.90
CA TYR A 160 32.75 -51.09 -19.89
C TYR A 160 34.17 -51.36 -20.40
N LEU A 161 34.96 -50.32 -20.63
CA LEU A 161 36.35 -50.45 -21.06
C LEU A 161 37.22 -51.10 -19.98
N ASP A 162 37.05 -50.70 -18.71
CA ASP A 162 37.79 -51.26 -17.58
C ASP A 162 37.43 -52.74 -17.36
N ILE A 163 36.14 -53.10 -17.46
CA ILE A 163 35.67 -54.49 -17.41
C ILE A 163 36.24 -55.31 -18.57
N PHE A 164 36.24 -54.77 -19.79
CA PHE A 164 36.79 -55.43 -20.97
C PHE A 164 38.28 -55.73 -20.79
N ILE A 165 39.08 -54.75 -20.32
CA ILE A 165 40.50 -54.94 -20.05
C ILE A 165 40.76 -56.00 -18.97
N LEU A 166 39.91 -56.07 -17.93
CA LEU A 166 40.03 -57.07 -16.86
C LEU A 166 39.69 -58.49 -17.32
N ILE A 167 38.70 -58.64 -18.20
CA ILE A 167 38.18 -59.95 -18.63
C ILE A 167 38.92 -60.49 -19.86
N PHE A 168 39.47 -59.62 -20.71
CA PHE A 168 40.18 -60.01 -21.93
C PHE A 168 41.36 -60.99 -21.72
N PRO A 169 42.21 -60.84 -20.68
CA PRO A 169 43.28 -61.79 -20.40
C PRO A 169 42.76 -63.17 -19.98
N PHE A 170 41.62 -63.24 -19.29
CA PHE A 170 40.99 -64.50 -18.90
C PHE A 170 40.47 -65.27 -20.12
N PHE A 171 39.92 -64.58 -21.13
CA PHE A 171 39.54 -65.23 -22.39
C PHE A 171 40.76 -65.74 -23.15
N TYR A 172 41.86 -64.99 -23.16
CA TYR A 172 43.12 -65.43 -23.78
C TYR A 172 43.68 -66.68 -23.10
N LEU A 173 43.67 -66.74 -21.76
CA LEU A 173 44.10 -67.90 -20.98
C LEU A 173 43.19 -69.13 -21.15
N LEU A 174 41.88 -68.94 -21.33
CA LEU A 174 40.94 -70.03 -21.60
C LEU A 174 41.09 -70.62 -23.01
N LEU A 175 41.46 -69.80 -24.00
CA LEU A 175 41.72 -70.24 -25.37
C LEU A 175 43.02 -71.05 -25.49
N ASP A 176 44.06 -70.70 -24.74
CA ASP A 176 45.35 -71.42 -24.74
C ASP A 176 45.30 -72.80 -24.02
N CYS A 177 44.23 -73.10 -23.26
CA CYS A 177 44.03 -74.42 -22.64
C CYS A 177 43.20 -75.41 -23.51
N SER A 178 42.80 -75.02 -24.73
CA SER A 178 41.94 -75.81 -25.62
C SER A 178 42.67 -76.47 -26.81
N THR A 179 44.00 -76.39 -26.86
CA THR A 179 44.86 -77.08 -27.85
C THR A 179 45.77 -78.08 -27.17
#